data_AF-R7N438-F1
#
_entry.id   AF-R7N438-F1
#
_cell.length_a   1.000
_cell.length_b   1.000
_cell.length_c   1.000
_cell.angle_alpha   90.00
_cell.angle_beta   90.00
_cell.angle_gamma   90.00
#
_symmetry.space_group_name_H-M   'P 1'
#
loop_
_entity.id
_entity.type
_entity.pdbx_description
1 polymer ?
#
loop_
_entity_poly.entity_id
_entity_poly.type
_entity_poly.pdbx_seq_one_letter_code
_entity_poly.pdbx_strand_id
1 'polypeptide(L)'
;MHQRNTAANGKILKYLSATYLYPKDFAHLLYASQLLQADAIRYGVEHFRRYRGRCMGAVVWQLNDIWPVASWASIDYYGRWKALHYAERKMFAPVMISCEETGELSERPYCIAEPKPIEKSGTLHVANETFEAVTGIVRWSLRDSESKVLESGEETVTVPALDGVWLEKKDFSSYDEREIHMTYSFIVDGKAVSENTCLFTAPKHYYFKNPHLSLKQEGSRITVTADAYAKNVELYDESGDVRFSDNYFDMDAGEYTVEIIEGTPVNLQCRSVFDIA
;
A
#
# COMPACT_ATOMS: atom_id res chain seq x y z
N MET A 1 8.10 6.83 -30.04
CA MET A 1 8.09 5.61 -29.18
C MET A 1 8.11 6.07 -27.72
N HIS A 2 7.07 5.74 -26.94
CA HIS A 2 6.88 6.21 -25.55
C HIS A 2 7.42 5.24 -24.48
N GLN A 3 8.20 4.25 -24.90
CA GLN A 3 9.02 3.37 -24.06
C GLN A 3 10.44 3.42 -24.62
N ARG A 4 11.41 3.86 -23.81
CA ARG A 4 12.81 4.03 -24.27
C ARG A 4 13.73 2.89 -23.84
N ASN A 5 13.31 2.07 -22.90
CA ASN A 5 14.03 0.86 -22.52
C ASN A 5 13.45 -0.33 -23.30
N THR A 6 14.28 -0.94 -24.14
CA THR A 6 13.88 -2.03 -25.05
C THR A 6 13.31 -3.26 -24.35
N ALA A 7 13.71 -3.53 -23.11
CA ALA A 7 13.24 -4.68 -22.34
C ALA A 7 12.11 -4.35 -21.35
N ALA A 8 11.76 -3.08 -21.16
CA ALA A 8 10.93 -2.67 -20.03
C ALA A 8 9.50 -3.21 -20.08
N ASN A 9 8.83 -3.22 -21.23
CA ASN A 9 7.46 -3.74 -21.32
C ASN A 9 7.41 -5.24 -20.92
N GLY A 10 8.38 -6.04 -21.37
CA GLY A 10 8.50 -7.44 -20.96
C GLY A 10 8.77 -7.60 -19.47
N LYS A 11 9.59 -6.72 -18.88
CA LYS A 11 9.85 -6.72 -17.43
C LYS A 11 8.61 -6.33 -16.63
N ILE A 12 7.89 -5.28 -17.03
CA ILE A 12 6.66 -4.83 -16.39
C ILE A 12 5.65 -5.97 -16.37
N LEU A 13 5.38 -6.60 -17.52
CA LEU A 13 4.44 -7.71 -17.60
C LEU A 13 4.87 -8.93 -16.80
N LYS A 14 6.19 -9.22 -16.72
CA LYS A 14 6.73 -10.31 -15.88
C LYS A 14 6.47 -10.06 -14.39
N TYR A 15 6.76 -8.87 -13.89
CA TYR A 15 6.55 -8.55 -12.47
C TYR A 15 5.06 -8.42 -12.14
N LEU A 16 4.27 -7.91 -13.08
CA LEU A 16 2.82 -7.81 -12.93
C LEU A 16 2.21 -9.20 -12.80
N SER A 17 2.51 -10.14 -13.70
CA SER A 17 1.97 -11.51 -13.63
C SER A 17 2.47 -12.30 -12.42
N ALA A 18 3.60 -11.91 -11.83
CA ALA A 18 4.08 -12.45 -10.56
C ALA A 18 3.24 -11.97 -9.37
N THR A 19 2.59 -10.81 -9.45
CA THR A 19 1.97 -10.11 -8.30
C THR A 19 0.44 -10.05 -8.38
N TYR A 20 -0.10 -9.68 -9.54
CA TYR A 20 -1.51 -9.40 -9.79
C TYR A 20 -2.11 -10.39 -10.81
N LEU A 21 -3.43 -10.51 -10.82
CA LEU A 21 -4.14 -11.18 -11.91
C LEU A 21 -3.93 -10.43 -13.22
N TYR A 22 -4.09 -11.14 -14.35
CA TYR A 22 -3.85 -10.52 -15.64
C TYR A 22 -4.92 -9.44 -15.91
N PRO A 23 -4.54 -8.18 -16.18
CA PRO A 23 -5.51 -7.09 -16.33
C PRO A 23 -6.44 -7.32 -17.52
N LYS A 24 -7.73 -7.10 -17.33
CA LYS A 24 -8.76 -7.34 -18.35
C LYS A 24 -8.73 -6.37 -19.54
N ASP A 25 -8.15 -5.18 -19.35
CA ASP A 25 -7.98 -4.16 -20.38
C ASP A 25 -6.75 -3.26 -20.11
N PHE A 26 -6.52 -2.31 -21.02
CA PHE A 26 -5.38 -1.39 -20.92
C PHE A 26 -5.47 -0.44 -19.71
N ALA A 27 -6.66 -0.01 -19.32
CA ALA A 27 -6.81 0.89 -18.17
C ALA A 27 -6.44 0.17 -16.86
N HIS A 28 -6.83 -1.10 -16.72
CA HIS A 28 -6.45 -1.95 -15.58
C HIS A 28 -4.96 -2.33 -15.63
N LEU A 29 -4.37 -2.45 -16.82
CA LEU A 29 -2.92 -2.62 -16.97
C LEU A 29 -2.15 -1.41 -16.43
N LEU A 30 -2.59 -0.18 -16.76
CA LEU A 30 -1.97 1.04 -16.25
C LEU A 30 -2.05 1.11 -14.73
N TYR A 31 -3.23 0.88 -14.16
CA TYR A 31 -3.47 0.80 -12.71
C TYR A 31 -2.54 -0.20 -12.03
N ALA A 32 -2.60 -1.48 -12.42
CA ALA A 32 -1.79 -2.54 -11.81
C ALA A 32 -0.29 -2.28 -11.97
N SER A 33 0.15 -1.66 -13.07
CA SER A 33 1.55 -1.30 -13.26
C SER A 33 2.03 -0.21 -12.30
N GLN A 34 1.17 0.77 -11.97
CA GLN A 34 1.49 1.81 -11.00
C GLN A 34 1.50 1.26 -9.57
N LEU A 35 0.55 0.38 -9.23
CA LEU A 35 0.55 -0.31 -7.93
C LEU A 35 1.82 -1.11 -7.72
N LEU A 36 2.23 -1.89 -8.73
CA LEU A 36 3.47 -2.65 -8.71
C LEU A 36 4.69 -1.77 -8.44
N GLN A 37 4.76 -0.59 -9.09
CA GLN A 37 5.82 0.38 -8.84
C GLN A 37 5.78 0.91 -7.40
N ALA A 38 4.59 1.31 -6.93
CA ALA A 38 4.39 1.85 -5.59
C ALA A 38 4.82 0.84 -4.50
N ASP A 39 4.35 -0.40 -4.61
CA ASP A 39 4.68 -1.47 -3.66
C ASP A 39 6.18 -1.78 -3.67
N ALA A 40 6.80 -1.92 -4.85
CA ALA A 40 8.23 -2.24 -4.94
C ALA A 40 9.11 -1.19 -4.26
N ILE A 41 8.81 0.10 -4.45
CA ILE A 41 9.57 1.17 -3.81
C ILE A 41 9.24 1.25 -2.32
N ARG A 42 7.96 1.11 -1.94
CA ARG A 42 7.50 1.09 -0.54
C ARG A 42 8.24 0.02 0.27
N TYR A 43 8.26 -1.22 -0.21
CA TYR A 43 8.97 -2.33 0.44
C TYR A 43 10.45 -2.01 0.69
N GLY A 44 11.14 -1.41 -0.29
CA GLY A 44 12.53 -1.02 -0.16
C GLY A 44 12.76 0.10 0.85
N VAL A 45 11.97 1.18 0.77
CA VAL A 45 12.12 2.35 1.66
C VAL A 45 11.76 1.99 3.10
N GLU A 46 10.67 1.28 3.32
CA GLU A 46 10.29 0.84 4.66
C GLU A 46 11.39 -0.05 5.28
N HIS A 47 11.94 -1.00 4.52
CA HIS A 47 13.09 -1.79 4.97
C HIS A 47 14.28 -0.90 5.33
N PHE A 48 14.67 0.06 4.48
CA PHE A 48 15.79 0.96 4.80
C PHE A 48 15.57 1.76 6.08
N ARG A 49 14.34 2.19 6.36
CA ARG A 49 13.99 2.91 7.59
C ARG A 49 13.96 2.02 8.83
N ARG A 50 13.55 0.76 8.72
CA ARG A 50 13.64 -0.23 9.81
C ARG A 50 15.07 -0.54 10.24
N TYR A 51 16.02 -0.42 9.31
CA TYR A 51 17.45 -0.67 9.55
C TYR A 51 18.27 0.62 9.55
N ARG A 52 17.71 1.67 10.17
CA ARG A 52 18.43 2.92 10.46
C ARG A 52 19.76 2.63 11.17
N GLY A 53 20.78 3.41 10.85
CA GLY A 53 22.16 3.23 11.35
C GLY A 53 23.00 2.31 10.45
N ARG A 54 22.36 1.41 9.70
CA ARG A 54 23.00 0.71 8.56
C ARG A 54 22.70 1.42 7.24
N CYS A 55 21.44 1.79 7.02
CA CYS A 55 21.02 2.66 5.94
C CYS A 55 20.59 4.01 6.52
N MET A 56 21.07 5.11 5.93
CA MET A 56 20.80 6.47 6.42
C MET A 56 20.12 7.36 5.39
N GLY A 57 19.64 6.80 4.28
CA GLY A 57 18.94 7.56 3.26
C GLY A 57 18.41 6.69 2.12
N ALA A 58 17.31 7.15 1.52
CA ALA A 58 16.73 6.55 0.34
C ALA A 58 16.39 7.67 -0.66
N VAL A 59 16.86 7.53 -1.90
CA VAL A 59 16.55 8.46 -3.00
C VAL A 59 15.82 7.66 -4.07
N VAL A 60 14.57 7.99 -4.31
CA VAL A 60 13.74 7.28 -5.29
C VAL A 60 14.12 7.74 -6.70
N TRP A 61 14.50 6.79 -7.54
CA TRP A 61 14.62 7.00 -8.98
C TRP A 61 13.26 6.73 -9.63
N GLN A 62 12.53 7.71 -10.15
CA GLN A 62 12.83 9.15 -10.24
C GLN A 62 11.61 9.98 -9.85
N LEU A 63 11.77 11.29 -9.66
CA LEU A 63 10.66 12.15 -9.26
C LEU A 63 9.71 12.45 -10.44
N ASN A 64 10.23 13.00 -11.54
CA ASN A 64 9.44 13.58 -12.61
C ASN A 64 9.80 13.07 -14.01
N ASP A 65 8.97 13.41 -15.00
CA ASP A 65 9.19 13.18 -16.42
C ASP A 65 9.45 14.48 -17.19
N ILE A 66 10.27 14.39 -18.25
CA ILE A 66 10.58 15.53 -19.15
C ILE A 66 9.69 15.58 -20.40
N TRP A 67 8.87 14.55 -20.62
CA TRP A 67 7.93 14.38 -21.73
C TRP A 67 6.98 13.22 -21.42
N PRO A 68 5.80 13.09 -22.08
CA PRO A 68 4.93 11.93 -21.86
C PRO A 68 5.68 10.65 -22.21
N VAL A 69 5.83 9.73 -21.25
CA VAL A 69 6.63 8.51 -21.42
C VAL A 69 6.32 7.49 -20.33
N ALA A 70 6.55 6.21 -20.60
CA ALA A 70 6.68 5.20 -19.56
C ALA A 70 8.06 5.32 -18.88
N SER A 71 8.09 5.65 -17.60
CA SER A 71 9.30 5.87 -16.79
C SER A 71 9.12 5.39 -15.35
N TRP A 72 10.13 5.64 -14.52
CA TRP A 72 10.12 5.42 -13.08
C TRP A 72 9.61 6.64 -12.28
N ALA A 73 9.08 7.67 -12.94
CA ALA A 73 8.66 8.88 -12.26
C ALA A 73 7.46 8.63 -11.34
N SER A 74 7.41 9.24 -10.17
CA SER A 74 6.21 9.29 -9.33
C SER A 74 5.23 10.39 -9.76
N ILE A 75 5.73 11.43 -10.45
CA ILE A 75 4.96 12.51 -11.05
C ILE A 75 5.16 12.48 -12.57
N ASP A 76 4.09 12.43 -13.36
CA ASP A 76 4.20 12.42 -14.82
C ASP A 76 4.52 13.81 -15.42
N TYR A 77 4.66 13.88 -16.75
CA TYR A 77 5.00 15.11 -17.46
C TYR A 77 4.00 16.26 -17.27
N TYR A 78 2.72 15.93 -17.07
CA TYR A 78 1.66 16.92 -16.84
C TYR A 78 1.52 17.29 -15.36
N GLY A 79 2.38 16.75 -14.48
CA GLY A 79 2.32 17.01 -13.05
C GLY A 79 1.29 16.15 -12.32
N ARG A 80 0.81 15.06 -12.93
CA ARG A 80 -0.17 14.15 -12.33
C ARG A 80 0.52 13.16 -11.41
N TRP A 81 -0.07 12.92 -10.24
CA TRP A 81 0.49 12.03 -9.23
C TRP A 81 0.14 10.58 -9.56
N LYS A 82 1.16 9.75 -9.70
CA LYS A 82 1.00 8.29 -9.81
C LYS A 82 0.82 7.66 -8.44
N ALA A 83 0.43 6.39 -8.40
CA ALA A 83 0.33 5.62 -7.14
C ALA A 83 1.59 5.75 -6.26
N LEU A 84 2.77 5.74 -6.89
CA LEU A 84 4.04 5.90 -6.19
C LEU A 84 4.13 7.21 -5.39
N HIS A 85 3.58 8.32 -5.86
CA HIS A 85 3.71 9.60 -5.15
C HIS A 85 2.86 9.63 -3.86
N TYR A 86 1.67 9.02 -3.90
CA TYR A 86 0.85 8.82 -2.71
C TYR A 86 1.53 7.87 -1.72
N ALA A 87 2.15 6.79 -2.21
CA ALA A 87 2.95 5.88 -1.39
C ALA A 87 4.19 6.56 -0.80
N GLU A 88 4.90 7.41 -1.56
CA GLU A 88 6.06 8.19 -1.11
C GLU A 88 5.73 9.04 0.12
N ARG A 89 4.59 9.73 0.09
CA ARG A 89 4.12 10.52 1.23
C ARG A 89 3.93 9.68 2.49
N LYS A 90 3.41 8.44 2.36
CA LYS A 90 3.19 7.53 3.49
C LYS A 90 4.51 6.94 4.01
N MET A 91 5.34 6.40 3.12
CA MET A 91 6.60 5.74 3.50
C MET A 91 7.69 6.71 3.95
N PHE A 92 7.61 8.00 3.60
CA PHE A 92 8.49 9.05 4.12
C PHE A 92 7.85 9.91 5.22
N ALA A 93 6.70 9.51 5.77
CA ALA A 93 6.10 10.22 6.90
C ALA A 93 7.10 10.34 8.07
N PRO A 94 7.19 11.50 8.76
CA PRO A 94 8.17 11.73 9.82
C PRO A 94 8.17 10.66 10.90
N VAL A 95 6.97 10.20 11.28
CA VAL A 95 6.76 9.01 12.10
C VAL A 95 5.98 8.01 11.27
N MET A 96 6.49 6.78 11.14
CA MET A 96 5.91 5.77 10.26
C MET A 96 5.92 4.40 10.94
N ILE A 97 4.80 3.69 10.87
CA ILE A 97 4.71 2.28 11.24
C ILE A 97 4.78 1.41 9.98
N SER A 98 5.56 0.34 10.04
CA SER A 98 5.63 -0.67 8.98
C SER A 98 5.60 -2.08 9.58
N CYS A 99 5.20 -3.05 8.76
CA CYS A 99 5.29 -4.46 9.09
C CYS A 99 6.44 -5.10 8.31
N GLU A 100 7.26 -5.89 9.00
CA GLU A 100 8.09 -6.91 8.37
C GLU A 100 7.32 -8.23 8.43
N GLU A 101 6.66 -8.57 7.33
CA GLU A 101 5.89 -9.80 7.22
C GLU A 101 6.74 -10.97 6.70
N THR A 102 6.43 -12.16 7.21
CA THR A 102 6.85 -13.45 6.65
C THR A 102 5.60 -14.15 6.17
N GLY A 103 5.64 -14.74 4.98
CA GLY A 103 4.49 -15.40 4.36
C GLY A 103 4.90 -16.14 3.08
N GLU A 104 3.97 -16.27 2.15
CA GLU A 104 4.22 -17.03 0.91
C GLU A 104 5.41 -16.49 0.11
N LEU A 105 5.54 -15.17 0.01
CA LEU A 105 6.59 -14.55 -0.80
C LEU A 105 8.01 -14.76 -0.24
N SER A 106 8.15 -14.96 1.07
CA SER A 106 9.43 -15.28 1.73
C SER A 106 9.68 -16.79 1.78
N GLU A 107 8.65 -17.58 2.12
CA GLU A 107 8.78 -19.01 2.41
C GLU A 107 8.63 -19.91 1.17
N ARG A 108 7.93 -19.43 0.13
CA ARG A 108 7.65 -20.12 -1.14
C ARG A 108 7.78 -19.16 -2.33
N PRO A 109 8.98 -18.60 -2.59
CA PRO A 109 9.18 -17.61 -3.66
C PRO A 109 9.06 -18.17 -5.09
N TYR A 110 9.03 -19.51 -5.26
CA TYR A 110 8.99 -20.16 -6.56
C TYR A 110 7.72 -21.00 -6.72
N CYS A 111 7.06 -20.90 -7.88
CA CYS A 111 5.85 -21.66 -8.20
C CYS A 111 6.05 -23.18 -8.28
N ILE A 112 7.30 -23.64 -8.32
CA ILE A 112 7.67 -25.07 -8.32
C ILE A 112 8.00 -25.61 -6.92
N ALA A 113 7.92 -24.78 -5.88
CA ALA A 113 8.18 -25.21 -4.52
C ALA A 113 7.13 -26.23 -4.07
N GLU A 114 7.58 -27.31 -3.42
CA GLU A 114 6.66 -28.32 -2.88
C GLU A 114 5.73 -27.71 -1.82
N PRO A 115 4.45 -28.12 -1.77
CA PRO A 115 3.53 -27.69 -0.73
C PRO A 115 4.05 -28.11 0.66
N LYS A 116 4.52 -27.14 1.43
CA LYS A 116 4.90 -27.29 2.84
C LYS A 116 4.18 -26.24 3.69
N PRO A 117 3.95 -26.50 4.98
CA PRO A 117 3.57 -25.46 5.92
C PRO A 117 4.57 -24.31 5.84
N ILE A 118 4.04 -23.09 5.75
CA ILE A 118 4.83 -21.86 5.76
C ILE A 118 4.56 -21.10 7.05
N GLU A 119 5.59 -20.41 7.51
CA GLU A 119 5.46 -19.40 8.56
C GLU A 119 4.66 -18.21 8.04
N LYS A 120 3.68 -17.76 8.83
CA LYS A 120 3.05 -16.45 8.64
C LYS A 120 3.28 -15.65 9.89
N SER A 121 3.94 -14.51 9.77
CA SER A 121 4.21 -13.68 10.94
C SER A 121 4.33 -12.22 10.54
N GLY A 122 4.05 -11.32 11.47
CA GLY A 122 4.26 -9.89 11.31
C GLY A 122 5.06 -9.33 12.48
N THR A 123 6.14 -8.62 12.20
CA THR A 123 6.89 -7.85 13.19
C THR A 123 6.73 -6.37 12.89
N LEU A 124 6.09 -5.63 13.79
CA LEU A 124 5.86 -4.20 13.61
C LEU A 124 7.10 -3.40 14.00
N HIS A 125 7.34 -2.32 13.26
CA HIS A 125 8.39 -1.35 13.57
C HIS A 125 7.86 0.06 13.42
N VAL A 126 8.06 0.89 14.43
CA VAL A 126 7.77 2.32 14.38
C VAL A 126 9.08 3.08 14.21
N ALA A 127 9.25 3.77 13.08
CA ALA A 127 10.38 4.63 12.78
C ALA A 127 10.04 6.10 13.08
N ASN A 128 10.94 6.82 13.74
CA ASN A 128 10.81 8.23 14.09
C ASN A 128 11.99 9.03 13.52
N GLU A 129 11.73 9.85 12.52
CA GLU A 129 12.70 10.74 11.87
C GLU A 129 12.61 12.18 12.41
N THR A 130 11.87 12.39 13.51
CA THR A 130 11.80 13.69 14.19
C THR A 130 12.90 13.83 15.24
N PHE A 131 13.16 15.06 15.67
CA PHE A 131 14.17 15.38 16.68
C PHE A 131 13.69 15.21 18.13
N GLU A 132 12.45 14.77 18.32
CA GLU A 132 11.85 14.55 19.63
C GLU A 132 11.37 13.10 19.75
N ALA A 133 11.37 12.57 20.98
CA ALA A 133 10.77 11.26 21.21
C ALA A 133 9.25 11.35 21.04
N VAL A 134 8.65 10.33 20.44
CA VAL A 134 7.21 10.28 20.18
C VAL A 134 6.61 9.11 20.94
N THR A 135 5.58 9.38 21.73
CA THR A 135 4.82 8.35 22.46
C THR A 135 3.45 8.20 21.84
N GLY A 136 3.04 6.96 21.59
CA GLY A 136 1.74 6.67 21.01
C GLY A 136 1.32 5.23 21.23
N ILE A 137 0.15 4.89 20.70
CA ILE A 137 -0.42 3.55 20.76
C ILE A 137 -0.22 2.90 19.40
N VAL A 138 0.48 1.77 19.37
CA VAL A 138 0.41 0.87 18.23
C VAL A 138 -0.83 0.03 18.37
N ARG A 139 -1.72 0.08 17.37
CA ARG A 139 -2.91 -0.77 17.28
C ARG A 139 -2.81 -1.63 16.05
N TRP A 140 -3.10 -2.92 16.19
CA TRP A 140 -3.13 -3.86 15.08
C TRP A 140 -4.33 -4.81 15.19
N SER A 141 -4.75 -5.32 14.05
CA SER A 141 -5.72 -6.41 13.97
C SER A 141 -5.42 -7.32 12.79
N LEU A 142 -5.53 -8.62 13.02
CA LEU A 142 -5.62 -9.63 11.98
C LEU A 142 -7.08 -9.76 11.57
N ARG A 143 -7.36 -9.70 10.27
CA ARG A 143 -8.72 -9.72 9.72
C ARG A 143 -8.85 -10.72 8.58
N ASP A 144 -10.06 -11.21 8.38
CA ASP A 144 -10.41 -11.96 7.18
C ASP A 144 -10.76 -11.04 5.98
N SER A 145 -11.08 -11.62 4.82
CA SER A 145 -11.42 -10.84 3.62
C SER A 145 -12.74 -10.05 3.69
N GLU A 146 -13.59 -10.32 4.69
CA GLU A 146 -14.80 -9.55 5.00
C GLU A 146 -14.53 -8.46 6.07
N SER A 147 -13.25 -8.20 6.37
CA SER A 147 -12.79 -7.24 7.38
C SER A 147 -13.18 -7.59 8.83
N LYS A 148 -13.60 -8.83 9.10
CA LYS A 148 -13.89 -9.28 10.46
C LYS A 148 -12.58 -9.46 11.23
N VAL A 149 -12.54 -8.93 12.45
CA VAL A 149 -11.39 -9.09 13.35
C VAL A 149 -11.32 -10.53 13.86
N LEU A 150 -10.18 -11.17 13.61
CA LEU A 150 -9.82 -12.50 14.12
C LEU A 150 -8.99 -12.38 15.39
N GLU A 151 -7.98 -11.49 15.35
CA GLU A 151 -7.12 -11.16 16.48
C GLU A 151 -6.83 -9.67 16.49
N SER A 152 -6.52 -9.11 17.65
CA SER A 152 -6.12 -7.71 17.75
C SER A 152 -5.29 -7.47 18.99
N GLY A 153 -4.57 -6.37 18.99
CA GLY A 153 -3.83 -5.91 20.15
C GLY A 153 -3.51 -4.43 20.07
N GLU A 154 -3.22 -3.87 21.23
CA GLU A 154 -2.74 -2.51 21.36
C GLU A 154 -1.66 -2.45 22.43
N GLU A 155 -0.62 -1.66 22.15
CA GLU A 155 0.49 -1.45 23.07
C GLU A 155 0.98 0.00 22.98
N THR A 156 1.33 0.58 24.14
CA THR A 156 1.91 1.93 24.19
C THR A 156 3.41 1.83 23.96
N VAL A 157 3.92 2.59 23.00
CA VAL A 157 5.33 2.61 22.62
C VAL A 157 5.86 4.03 22.66
N THR A 158 7.05 4.20 23.22
CA THR A 158 7.83 5.44 23.12
C THR A 158 8.99 5.21 22.16
N VAL A 159 9.02 5.94 21.06
CA VAL A 159 10.06 5.85 20.03
C VAL A 159 11.02 7.02 20.21
N PRO A 160 12.33 6.77 20.42
CA PRO A 160 13.31 7.84 20.57
C PRO A 160 13.38 8.76 19.34
N ALA A 161 13.92 9.96 19.53
CA ALA A 161 14.22 10.86 18.43
C ALA A 161 15.22 10.21 17.48
N LEU A 162 14.99 10.36 16.17
CA LEU A 162 15.91 9.86 15.13
C LEU A 162 16.26 8.37 15.29
N ASP A 163 15.30 7.53 15.65
CA ASP A 163 15.48 6.09 15.87
C ASP A 163 14.19 5.30 15.56
N GLY A 164 14.20 3.99 15.79
CA GLY A 164 13.04 3.13 15.65
C GLY A 164 12.91 2.08 16.74
N VAL A 165 11.70 1.57 16.93
CA VAL A 165 11.40 0.51 17.90
C VAL A 165 10.71 -0.65 17.20
N TRP A 166 11.27 -1.84 17.39
CA TRP A 166 10.67 -3.11 17.01
C TRP A 166 9.74 -3.60 18.12
N LEU A 167 8.58 -4.11 17.71
CA LEU A 167 7.60 -4.74 18.58
C LEU A 167 7.74 -6.26 18.52
N GLU A 168 7.07 -6.96 19.45
CA GLU A 168 7.09 -8.43 19.45
C GLU A 168 6.51 -9.01 18.16
N LYS A 169 7.21 -10.05 17.66
CA LYS A 169 6.80 -10.84 16.50
C LYS A 169 5.50 -11.57 16.80
N LYS A 170 4.53 -11.43 15.90
CA LYS A 170 3.22 -12.10 16.00
C LYS A 170 3.19 -13.26 15.02
N ASP A 171 2.84 -14.44 15.52
CA ASP A 171 2.73 -15.67 14.72
C ASP A 171 1.28 -15.92 14.34
N PHE A 172 1.05 -16.06 13.03
CA PHE A 172 -0.25 -16.33 12.41
C PHE A 172 -0.20 -17.64 11.60
N SER A 173 0.76 -18.51 11.90
CA SER A 173 0.99 -19.76 11.15
C SER A 173 -0.19 -20.73 11.18
N SER A 174 -1.14 -20.57 12.11
CA SER A 174 -2.38 -21.35 12.19
C SER A 174 -3.44 -20.97 11.15
N TYR A 175 -3.33 -19.82 10.48
CA TYR A 175 -4.29 -19.33 9.49
C TYR A 175 -3.86 -19.66 8.05
N ASP A 176 -4.80 -19.61 7.10
CA ASP A 176 -4.51 -19.65 5.66
C ASP A 176 -4.09 -18.26 5.19
N GLU A 177 -2.88 -18.11 4.66
CA GLU A 177 -2.32 -16.84 4.20
C GLU A 177 -3.16 -16.12 3.14
N ARG A 178 -4.03 -16.85 2.43
CA ARG A 178 -4.89 -16.30 1.37
C ARG A 178 -6.18 -15.69 1.90
N GLU A 179 -6.51 -15.94 3.16
CA GLU A 179 -7.76 -15.47 3.78
C GLU A 179 -7.55 -14.36 4.80
N ILE A 180 -6.29 -14.13 5.22
CA ILE A 180 -5.96 -13.17 6.27
C ILE A 180 -5.08 -12.03 5.79
N HIS A 181 -5.33 -10.86 6.38
CA HIS A 181 -4.45 -9.71 6.27
C HIS A 181 -4.34 -9.01 7.63
N MET A 182 -3.29 -8.22 7.79
CA MET A 182 -3.07 -7.47 9.02
C MET A 182 -3.18 -5.98 8.74
N THR A 183 -3.97 -5.29 9.55
CA THR A 183 -4.08 -3.83 9.57
C THR A 183 -3.38 -3.30 10.79
N TYR A 184 -2.65 -2.19 10.67
CA TYR A 184 -1.92 -1.61 11.78
C TYR A 184 -1.83 -0.10 11.67
N SER A 185 -1.78 0.57 12.82
CA SER A 185 -1.69 2.03 12.94
C SER A 185 -0.86 2.42 14.15
N PHE A 186 -0.23 3.59 14.05
CA PHE A 186 0.39 4.27 15.18
C PHE A 186 -0.39 5.55 15.47
N ILE A 187 -0.90 5.66 16.69
CA ILE A 187 -1.83 6.69 17.11
C ILE A 187 -1.14 7.58 18.14
N VAL A 188 -1.05 8.87 17.86
CA VAL A 188 -0.49 9.90 18.75
C VAL A 188 -1.58 10.93 19.01
N ASP A 189 -1.83 11.27 20.28
CA ASP A 189 -2.87 12.22 20.69
C ASP A 189 -4.26 11.94 20.08
N GLY A 190 -4.61 10.66 19.98
CA GLY A 190 -5.90 10.20 19.44
C GLY A 190 -6.02 10.26 17.91
N LYS A 191 -4.93 10.58 17.18
CA LYS A 191 -4.90 10.60 15.70
C LYS A 191 -3.92 9.56 15.16
N ALA A 192 -4.35 8.79 14.16
CA ALA A 192 -3.44 7.93 13.43
C ALA A 192 -2.44 8.80 12.64
N VAL A 193 -1.15 8.74 13.00
CA VAL A 193 -0.08 9.47 12.29
C VAL A 193 0.50 8.64 11.14
N SER A 194 0.31 7.32 11.21
CA SER A 194 0.69 6.38 10.16
C SER A 194 -0.16 5.12 10.32
N GLU A 195 -0.65 4.60 9.20
CA GLU A 195 -1.47 3.38 9.13
C GLU A 195 -1.23 2.68 7.80
N ASN A 196 -1.32 1.35 7.79
CA ASN A 196 -1.16 0.55 6.59
C ASN A 196 -1.72 -0.86 6.81
N THR A 197 -1.71 -1.66 5.74
CA THR A 197 -2.03 -3.09 5.79
C THR A 197 -0.88 -3.93 5.23
N CYS A 198 -0.87 -5.22 5.52
CA CYS A 198 -0.02 -6.18 4.84
C CYS A 198 -0.77 -7.50 4.57
N LEU A 199 -0.52 -8.06 3.39
CA LEU A 199 -0.93 -9.42 3.03
C LEU A 199 0.21 -10.39 3.35
N PHE A 200 -0.13 -11.66 3.61
CA PHE A 200 0.86 -12.74 3.77
C PHE A 200 1.07 -13.56 2.49
N THR A 201 0.50 -13.10 1.38
CA THR A 201 0.54 -13.74 0.05
C THR A 201 0.55 -12.68 -1.05
N ALA A 202 0.88 -13.07 -2.28
CA ALA A 202 0.71 -12.18 -3.42
C ALA A 202 -0.77 -11.80 -3.60
N PRO A 203 -1.11 -10.55 -3.98
CA PRO A 203 -2.50 -10.14 -4.18
C PRO A 203 -3.32 -11.07 -5.08
N LYS A 204 -2.72 -11.63 -6.15
CA LYS A 204 -3.40 -12.58 -7.06
C LYS A 204 -3.82 -13.91 -6.42
N HIS A 205 -3.27 -14.27 -5.26
CA HIS A 205 -3.60 -15.51 -4.54
C HIS A 205 -4.55 -15.25 -3.36
N TYR A 206 -4.64 -14.00 -2.91
CA TYR A 206 -5.54 -13.60 -1.82
C TYR A 206 -7.01 -13.71 -2.26
N TYR A 207 -7.86 -14.25 -1.38
CA TYR A 207 -9.28 -14.47 -1.61
C TYR A 207 -10.09 -13.20 -1.34
N PHE A 208 -9.90 -12.19 -2.18
CA PHE A 208 -10.70 -10.97 -2.15
C PHE A 208 -12.19 -11.29 -2.32
N LYS A 209 -13.02 -10.67 -1.48
CA LYS A 209 -14.46 -10.56 -1.70
C LYS A 209 -14.74 -9.32 -2.53
N ASN A 210 -15.89 -9.28 -3.21
CA ASN A 210 -16.32 -8.07 -3.89
C ASN A 210 -16.59 -6.97 -2.83
N PRO A 211 -15.82 -5.87 -2.82
CA PRO A 211 -16.01 -4.81 -1.83
C PRO A 211 -17.24 -3.95 -2.08
N HIS A 212 -17.96 -4.13 -3.21
CA HIS A 212 -19.12 -3.31 -3.57
C HIS A 212 -18.88 -1.81 -3.43
N LEU A 213 -17.71 -1.36 -3.93
CA LEU A 213 -17.28 0.02 -3.77
C LEU A 213 -18.31 1.00 -4.31
N SER A 214 -18.59 2.03 -3.52
CA SER A 214 -19.40 3.16 -3.91
C SER A 214 -18.79 4.46 -3.42
N LEU A 215 -19.13 5.57 -4.07
CA LEU A 215 -18.62 6.89 -3.74
C LEU A 215 -19.75 7.89 -3.58
N LYS A 216 -19.58 8.82 -2.65
CA LYS A 216 -20.46 9.97 -2.43
C LYS A 216 -19.62 11.23 -2.35
N GLN A 217 -19.93 12.22 -3.19
CA GLN A 217 -19.26 13.51 -3.19
C GLN A 217 -20.15 14.59 -2.56
N GLU A 218 -19.60 15.32 -1.60
CA GLU A 218 -20.21 16.48 -0.95
C GLU A 218 -19.23 17.66 -0.98
N GLY A 219 -19.38 18.54 -1.99
CA GLY A 219 -18.40 19.61 -2.23
C GLY A 219 -17.04 19.05 -2.64
N SER A 220 -15.99 19.39 -1.88
CA SER A 220 -14.64 18.84 -2.06
C SER A 220 -14.45 17.48 -1.40
N ARG A 221 -15.38 17.02 -0.56
CA ARG A 221 -15.24 15.78 0.21
C ARG A 221 -15.79 14.60 -0.57
N ILE A 222 -15.02 13.52 -0.66
CA ILE A 222 -15.41 12.25 -1.27
C ILE A 222 -15.38 11.17 -0.20
N THR A 223 -16.50 10.50 0.01
CA THR A 223 -16.60 9.35 0.92
C THR A 223 -16.74 8.08 0.08
N VAL A 224 -15.79 7.18 0.22
CA VAL A 224 -15.83 5.84 -0.38
C VAL A 224 -16.38 4.86 0.65
N THR A 225 -17.30 3.99 0.25
CA THR A 225 -17.85 2.92 1.09
C THR A 225 -17.48 1.56 0.50
N ALA A 226 -17.12 0.61 1.37
CA ALA A 226 -16.85 -0.78 1.01
C ALA A 226 -17.56 -1.75 1.97
N ASP A 227 -18.03 -2.89 1.45
CA ASP A 227 -18.65 -3.97 2.21
C ASP A 227 -17.63 -5.01 2.72
N ALA A 228 -16.41 -5.00 2.16
CA ALA A 228 -15.33 -5.93 2.45
C ALA A 228 -13.96 -5.25 2.26
N TYR A 229 -12.88 -5.95 2.60
CA TYR A 229 -11.53 -5.42 2.44
C TYR A 229 -11.23 -5.05 0.98
N ALA A 230 -10.88 -3.79 0.76
CA ALA A 230 -10.54 -3.23 -0.54
C ALA A 230 -9.09 -2.75 -0.56
N LYS A 231 -8.25 -3.44 -1.34
CA LYS A 231 -6.83 -3.11 -1.47
C LYS A 231 -6.59 -2.08 -2.59
N ASN A 232 -5.72 -1.10 -2.31
CA ASN A 232 -5.24 -0.05 -3.22
C ASN A 232 -6.35 0.70 -3.97
N VAL A 233 -7.42 1.08 -3.28
CA VAL A 233 -8.55 1.83 -3.83
C VAL A 233 -8.06 3.07 -4.56
N GLU A 234 -8.29 3.12 -5.88
CA GLU A 234 -8.02 4.26 -6.73
C GLU A 234 -9.30 5.03 -7.00
N LEU A 235 -9.28 6.32 -6.67
CA LEU A 235 -10.17 7.33 -7.20
C LEU A 235 -9.61 7.85 -8.51
N TYR A 236 -10.39 7.79 -9.57
CA TYR A 236 -9.97 8.25 -10.89
C TYR A 236 -11.12 8.96 -11.60
N ASP A 237 -10.73 9.86 -12.50
CA ASP A 237 -11.64 10.49 -13.46
C ASP A 237 -11.03 10.40 -14.87
N GLU A 238 -11.81 10.74 -15.89
CA GLU A 238 -11.35 10.66 -17.28
C GLU A 238 -10.21 11.64 -17.61
N SER A 239 -10.11 12.77 -16.90
CA SER A 239 -9.07 13.78 -17.16
C SER A 239 -7.71 13.35 -16.61
N GLY A 240 -7.68 12.68 -15.45
CA GLY A 240 -6.48 12.38 -14.68
C GLY A 240 -5.86 13.61 -14.02
N ASP A 241 -6.53 14.76 -14.04
CA ASP A 241 -6.02 16.05 -13.56
C ASP A 241 -6.49 16.40 -12.14
N VAL A 242 -7.28 15.54 -11.50
CA VAL A 242 -7.76 15.73 -10.13
C VAL A 242 -6.73 15.22 -9.14
N ARG A 243 -6.41 16.03 -8.12
CA ARG A 243 -5.56 15.62 -7.00
C ARG A 243 -6.39 15.45 -5.74
N PHE A 244 -6.17 14.32 -5.06
CA PHE A 244 -6.87 13.96 -3.84
C PHE A 244 -5.95 14.06 -2.62
N SER A 245 -6.54 14.25 -1.44
CA SER A 245 -5.82 14.24 -0.17
C SER A 245 -5.26 12.87 0.15
N ASP A 246 -5.83 11.80 -0.38
CA ASP A 246 -5.21 10.48 -0.48
C ASP A 246 -5.78 9.71 -1.67
N ASN A 247 -5.01 8.77 -2.21
CA ASN A 247 -5.42 7.89 -3.28
C ASN A 247 -4.60 6.60 -3.21
N TYR A 248 -5.06 5.53 -3.87
CA TYR A 248 -4.42 4.20 -3.82
C TYR A 248 -4.28 3.70 -2.38
N PHE A 249 -5.32 3.87 -1.57
CA PHE A 249 -5.33 3.49 -0.15
C PHE A 249 -6.00 2.14 0.06
N ASP A 250 -5.56 1.41 1.08
CA ASP A 250 -6.27 0.22 1.53
C ASP A 250 -7.38 0.64 2.49
N MET A 251 -8.52 -0.05 2.47
CA MET A 251 -9.57 0.14 3.46
C MET A 251 -10.24 -1.18 3.82
N ASP A 252 -10.56 -1.33 5.10
CA ASP A 252 -11.52 -2.33 5.57
C ASP A 252 -12.96 -1.93 5.22
N ALA A 253 -13.90 -2.85 5.40
CA ALA A 253 -15.33 -2.56 5.31
C ALA A 253 -15.71 -1.36 6.17
N GLY A 254 -16.49 -0.43 5.60
CA GLY A 254 -16.84 0.85 6.21
C GLY A 254 -16.66 2.01 5.24
N GLU A 255 -16.37 3.19 5.80
CA GLU A 255 -16.24 4.44 5.06
C GLU A 255 -14.81 5.00 5.15
N TYR A 256 -14.29 5.51 4.03
CA TYR A 256 -13.03 6.24 3.96
C TYR A 256 -13.25 7.57 3.25
N THR A 257 -12.83 8.68 3.87
CA THR A 257 -13.05 10.02 3.35
C THR A 257 -11.75 10.66 2.87
N VAL A 258 -11.78 11.22 1.67
CA VAL A 258 -10.70 12.07 1.12
C VAL A 258 -11.25 13.41 0.66
N GLU A 259 -10.37 14.37 0.46
CA GLU A 259 -10.69 15.69 -0.07
C GLU A 259 -10.08 15.90 -1.46
N ILE A 260 -10.76 16.65 -2.31
CA ILE A 260 -10.22 17.17 -3.57
C ILE A 260 -9.32 18.35 -3.21
N ILE A 261 -8.02 18.22 -3.49
CA ILE A 261 -7.02 19.27 -3.30
C ILE A 261 -6.98 20.21 -4.51
N GLU A 262 -7.09 19.63 -5.72
CA GLU A 262 -6.97 20.38 -6.97
C GLU A 262 -7.78 19.71 -8.07
N GLY A 263 -8.29 20.52 -9.01
CA GLY A 263 -9.10 20.06 -10.14
C GLY A 263 -10.59 19.99 -9.83
N THR A 264 -11.38 19.61 -10.82
CA THR A 264 -12.82 19.40 -10.69
C THR A 264 -13.18 18.11 -11.41
N PRO A 265 -13.63 17.06 -10.71
CA PRO A 265 -13.93 15.78 -11.33
C PRO A 265 -15.16 15.92 -12.24
N VAL A 266 -15.08 15.32 -13.43
CA VAL A 266 -16.20 15.26 -14.38
C VAL A 266 -17.02 13.98 -14.17
N ASN A 267 -16.33 12.84 -14.09
CA ASN A 267 -16.92 11.51 -13.95
C ASN A 267 -16.06 10.70 -12.97
N LEU A 268 -16.24 10.96 -11.68
CA LEU A 268 -15.46 10.31 -10.63
C LEU A 268 -15.89 8.84 -10.49
N GLN A 269 -14.92 7.95 -10.51
CA GLN A 269 -15.09 6.51 -10.33
C GLN A 269 -14.08 6.00 -9.30
N CYS A 270 -14.34 4.82 -8.76
CA CYS A 270 -13.43 4.12 -7.88
C CYS A 270 -13.27 2.66 -8.30
N ARG A 271 -12.07 2.11 -8.10
CA ARG A 271 -11.76 0.69 -8.29
C ARG A 271 -10.74 0.23 -7.26
N SER A 272 -10.59 -1.09 -7.11
CA SER A 272 -9.61 -1.72 -6.24
C SER A 272 -8.86 -2.84 -6.96
N VAL A 273 -7.95 -3.51 -6.26
CA VAL A 273 -7.27 -4.72 -6.76
C VAL A 273 -8.26 -5.81 -7.17
N PHE A 274 -9.44 -5.90 -6.53
CA PHE A 274 -10.48 -6.85 -6.91
C PHE A 274 -10.94 -6.66 -8.37
N ASP A 275 -10.96 -5.41 -8.86
CA ASP A 275 -11.49 -5.06 -10.18
C ASP A 275 -10.50 -5.31 -11.33
N ILE A 276 -9.26 -5.72 -11.06
CA ILE A 276 -8.21 -5.92 -12.08
C ILE A 276 -8.62 -6.93 -13.15
N ALA A 277 -9.27 -8.03 -12.74
CA ALA A 277 -9.63 -9.17 -13.59
C ALA A 277 -11.12 -9.51 -13.48
#